data_AF-A0A1V5AUU5-F1
#
_entry.id   AF-A0A1V5AUU5-F1
#
_cell.length_a   1.000
_cell.length_b   1.000
_cell.length_c   1.000
_cell.angle_alpha   90.00
_cell.angle_beta   90.00
_cell.angle_gamma   90.00
#
_symmetry.space_group_name_H-M   'P 1'
#
loop_
_entity.id
_entity.type
_entity.pdbx_description
1 polymer ?
#
loop_
_entity_poly.entity_id
_entity_poly.type
_entity_poly.pdbx_seq_one_letter_code
_entity_poly.pdbx_strand_id
1 'polypeptide(L)'
;MEIIHRSHTKNMTIATPNVLILTLLVSCACTCGENSSITWYPRIDTKILSTSQNADFIGGLRAYQQTTEYTCGPAALLSFAKFYGHHDILEDTKTEMRISQEMGTRDMNSSHPGTKPEEMVVWLENNGFDARLEFEDKGDGSALQRLRDNIGRGIPTLIEWIDLSGHWAIAVGYDYRNDSDPWDDVLILADPYDRYDDYCDGYSFVNANRFYWMWFDALYFDNTTWRTMITAIPKRE
;
A
#
# COMPACT_ATOMS: atom_id res chain seq x y z
N MET A 1 -68.26 39.99 -33.50
CA MET A 1 -67.08 39.09 -33.40
C MET A 1 -66.50 39.33 -32.03
N GLU A 2 -67.00 38.55 -31.08
CA GLU A 2 -66.63 38.57 -29.66
C GLU A 2 -66.69 37.11 -29.24
N ILE A 3 -65.66 36.61 -28.56
CA ILE A 3 -65.71 35.65 -27.45
C ILE A 3 -64.26 35.31 -27.04
N ILE A 4 -64.02 35.69 -25.79
CA ILE A 4 -63.04 35.30 -24.79
C ILE A 4 -62.57 33.83 -24.88
N HIS A 5 -61.25 33.61 -24.72
CA HIS A 5 -60.74 32.36 -24.15
C HIS A 5 -59.72 32.62 -23.04
N ARG A 6 -60.13 32.32 -21.81
CA ARG A 6 -59.27 32.14 -20.64
C ARG A 6 -58.50 30.83 -20.81
N SER A 7 -57.20 30.81 -20.53
CA SER A 7 -56.53 29.58 -20.09
C SER A 7 -55.83 29.84 -18.75
N HIS A 8 -56.09 28.92 -17.82
CA HIS A 8 -55.63 28.95 -16.44
C HIS A 8 -54.16 28.59 -16.33
N THR A 9 -53.39 29.41 -15.63
CA THR A 9 -52.09 29.04 -15.07
C THR A 9 -52.32 28.10 -13.87
N LYS A 10 -51.83 26.85 -13.96
CA LYS A 10 -51.65 25.99 -12.79
C LYS A 10 -50.19 26.11 -12.35
N ASN A 11 -49.96 26.79 -11.23
CA ASN A 11 -48.70 26.73 -10.50
C ASN A 11 -48.55 25.32 -9.93
N MET A 12 -47.53 24.59 -10.38
CA MET A 12 -47.15 23.30 -9.82
C MET A 12 -45.98 23.51 -8.87
N THR A 13 -46.28 23.63 -7.59
CA THR A 13 -45.27 23.65 -6.53
C THR A 13 -44.78 22.21 -6.32
N ILE A 14 -43.57 21.90 -6.78
CA ILE A 14 -42.93 20.62 -6.53
C ILE A 14 -42.23 20.72 -5.16
N ALA A 15 -42.76 20.04 -4.16
CA ALA A 15 -42.09 19.85 -2.89
C ALA A 15 -40.92 18.87 -3.08
N THR A 16 -39.69 19.31 -2.81
CA THR A 16 -38.52 18.43 -2.76
C THR A 16 -38.55 17.65 -1.45
N PRO A 17 -38.55 16.30 -1.47
CA PRO A 17 -38.38 15.55 -0.25
C PRO A 17 -36.91 15.62 0.18
N ASN A 18 -36.69 15.93 1.46
CA ASN A 18 -35.38 15.80 2.10
C ASN A 18 -34.96 14.32 2.05
N VAL A 19 -34.06 13.99 1.13
CA VAL A 19 -33.38 12.69 1.11
C VAL A 19 -32.31 12.75 2.19
N LEU A 20 -32.60 12.15 3.34
CA LEU A 20 -31.60 11.87 4.35
C LEU A 20 -30.69 10.78 3.78
N ILE A 21 -29.56 11.18 3.19
CA ILE A 21 -28.52 10.24 2.76
C ILE A 21 -27.89 9.69 4.02
N LEU A 22 -28.37 8.52 4.44
CA LEU A 22 -27.70 7.70 5.44
C LEU A 22 -26.44 7.14 4.77
N THR A 23 -25.31 7.82 4.95
CA THR A 23 -24.01 7.25 4.61
C THR A 23 -23.76 6.07 5.54
N LEU A 24 -24.07 4.86 5.06
CA LEU A 24 -23.54 3.64 5.67
C LEU A 24 -22.01 3.74 5.54
N LEU A 25 -21.34 4.10 6.63
CA LEU A 25 -19.94 3.73 6.84
C LEU A 25 -19.93 2.21 6.98
N VAL A 26 -19.85 1.52 5.85
CA VAL A 26 -19.47 0.11 5.83
C VAL A 26 -18.02 0.10 6.28
N SER A 27 -17.77 -0.20 7.56
CA SER A 27 -16.46 -0.65 7.98
C SER A 27 -16.17 -1.90 7.17
N CYS A 28 -15.30 -1.79 6.17
CA CYS A 28 -14.85 -2.92 5.38
C CYS A 28 -13.95 -3.76 6.29
N ALA A 29 -14.55 -4.66 7.08
CA ALA A 29 -13.81 -5.78 7.61
C ALA A 29 -13.45 -6.64 6.40
N CYS A 30 -12.19 -6.64 5.99
CA CYS A 30 -11.69 -7.53 4.95
C CYS A 30 -11.96 -8.98 5.39
N THR A 31 -12.95 -9.62 4.78
CA THR A 31 -13.21 -11.05 4.98
C THR A 31 -12.56 -11.81 3.84
N CYS A 32 -11.42 -12.43 4.11
CA CYS A 32 -10.79 -13.42 3.24
C CYS A 32 -11.72 -14.65 3.20
N GLY A 33 -12.02 -15.15 2.00
CA GLY A 33 -13.07 -16.15 1.81
C GLY A 33 -12.67 -17.54 2.27
N GLU A 34 -13.30 -18.06 3.33
CA GLU A 34 -13.10 -19.45 3.76
C GLU A 34 -13.89 -20.44 2.88
N ASN A 35 -13.36 -20.82 1.72
CA ASN A 35 -13.81 -22.06 1.06
C ASN A 35 -12.95 -23.23 1.56
N SER A 36 -13.42 -23.88 2.63
CA SER A 36 -12.66 -24.77 3.52
C SER A 36 -12.17 -26.11 2.96
N SER A 37 -12.28 -26.38 1.65
CA SER A 37 -11.88 -27.66 1.06
C SER A 37 -10.60 -27.61 0.21
N ILE A 38 -10.19 -26.43 -0.27
CA ILE A 38 -9.00 -26.24 -1.12
C ILE A 38 -8.26 -25.01 -0.62
N THR A 39 -6.97 -25.18 -0.33
CA THR A 39 -6.05 -24.07 -0.02
C THR A 39 -5.25 -23.79 -1.28
N TRP A 40 -5.42 -22.60 -1.87
CA TRP A 40 -4.67 -22.21 -3.07
C TRP A 40 -3.29 -21.65 -2.72
N TYR A 41 -3.20 -20.97 -1.58
CA TYR A 41 -2.00 -20.26 -1.16
C TYR A 41 -1.50 -20.74 0.21
N PRO A 42 -0.19 -20.95 0.38
CA PRO A 42 0.36 -21.22 1.69
C PRO A 42 0.35 -19.95 2.54
N ARG A 43 -0.02 -20.07 3.82
CA ARG A 43 0.14 -18.99 4.79
C ARG A 43 1.62 -18.76 5.10
N ILE A 44 2.03 -17.50 5.18
CA ILE A 44 3.39 -17.14 5.62
C ILE A 44 3.57 -17.49 7.09
N ASP A 45 4.55 -18.35 7.41
CA ASP A 45 4.95 -18.66 8.79
C ASP A 45 6.11 -17.78 9.23
N THR A 46 5.78 -16.68 9.90
CA THR A 46 6.77 -15.71 10.42
C THR A 46 7.73 -16.30 11.44
N LYS A 47 7.36 -17.38 12.14
CA LYS A 47 8.25 -18.07 13.09
C LYS A 47 9.32 -18.86 12.35
N ILE A 48 8.95 -19.53 11.25
CA ILE A 48 9.92 -20.20 10.37
C ILE A 48 10.86 -19.17 9.77
N LEU A 49 10.35 -18.07 9.21
CA LEU A 49 11.17 -16.99 8.65
C LEU A 49 12.17 -16.43 9.68
N SER A 50 11.72 -16.17 10.91
CA SER A 50 12.56 -15.60 11.98
C SER A 50 13.65 -16.55 12.51
N THR A 51 13.58 -17.84 12.18
CA THR A 51 14.53 -18.86 12.69
C THR A 51 15.33 -19.55 11.58
N SER A 52 15.01 -19.28 10.32
CA SER A 52 15.69 -19.82 9.16
C SER A 52 17.09 -19.22 9.03
N GLN A 53 18.04 -20.02 8.56
CA GLN A 53 19.36 -19.53 8.14
C GLN A 53 19.38 -19.10 6.66
N ASN A 54 18.34 -19.47 5.92
CA ASN A 54 18.20 -19.19 4.48
C ASN A 54 17.23 -18.03 4.23
N ALA A 55 16.81 -17.30 5.25
CA ALA A 55 15.95 -16.14 5.09
C ALA A 55 16.38 -15.02 6.02
N ASP A 56 16.36 -13.80 5.51
CA ASP A 56 16.38 -12.59 6.33
C ASP A 56 14.94 -12.12 6.52
N PHE A 57 14.57 -11.74 7.74
CA PHE A 57 13.21 -11.29 8.04
C PHE A 57 13.18 -10.27 9.17
N ILE A 58 12.47 -9.17 8.95
CA ILE A 58 12.23 -8.11 9.91
C ILE A 58 10.94 -8.40 10.67
N GLY A 59 11.07 -9.13 11.78
CA GLY A 59 9.94 -9.49 12.62
C GLY A 59 9.24 -8.28 13.25
N GLY A 60 7.92 -8.38 13.42
CA GLY A 60 7.11 -7.38 14.11
C GLY A 60 6.53 -6.28 13.21
N LEU A 61 6.92 -6.23 11.94
CA LEU A 61 6.35 -5.32 10.95
C LEU A 61 5.40 -6.08 10.01
N ARG A 62 4.10 -5.93 10.27
CA ARG A 62 3.00 -6.35 9.36
C ARG A 62 2.27 -5.11 8.87
N ALA A 63 1.64 -5.18 7.71
CA ALA A 63 0.88 -4.04 7.22
C ALA A 63 -0.51 -3.97 7.86
N TYR A 64 -0.89 -2.75 8.25
CA TYR A 64 -2.27 -2.37 8.43
C TYR A 64 -3.00 -2.44 7.07
N GLN A 65 -4.16 -3.10 7.06
CA GLN A 65 -4.98 -3.27 5.87
C GLN A 65 -5.65 -1.94 5.50
N GLN A 66 -5.34 -1.42 4.31
CA GLN A 66 -5.92 -0.18 3.83
C GLN A 66 -7.45 -0.30 3.69
N THR A 67 -8.13 0.80 3.92
CA THR A 67 -9.60 0.86 3.93
C THR A 67 -10.21 1.53 2.70
N THR A 68 -9.37 2.04 1.80
CA THR A 68 -9.78 2.56 0.50
C THR A 68 -9.01 1.90 -0.63
N GLU A 69 -9.33 2.20 -1.88
CA GLU A 69 -8.64 1.65 -3.06
C GLU A 69 -7.42 2.50 -3.50
N TYR A 70 -7.05 3.54 -2.74
CA TYR A 70 -6.02 4.52 -3.14
C TYR A 70 -5.05 4.90 -2.01
N THR A 71 -5.09 4.19 -0.88
CA THR A 71 -4.39 4.53 0.37
C THR A 71 -3.28 3.55 0.75
N CYS A 72 -2.79 2.75 -0.19
CA CYS A 72 -1.66 1.83 0.01
C CYS A 72 -0.43 2.54 0.62
N GLY A 73 -0.04 3.70 0.08
CA GLY A 73 1.05 4.52 0.62
C GLY A 73 0.82 4.96 2.08
N PRO A 74 -0.32 5.63 2.40
CA PRO A 74 -0.69 5.98 3.77
C PRO A 74 -0.70 4.79 4.75
N ALA A 75 -1.29 3.66 4.36
CA ALA A 75 -1.37 2.47 5.18
C ALA A 75 0.01 1.81 5.41
N ALA A 76 0.88 1.83 4.40
CA ALA A 76 2.27 1.40 4.53
C ALA A 76 3.03 2.31 5.52
N LEU A 77 2.93 3.64 5.40
CA LEU A 77 3.59 4.57 6.33
C LEU A 77 3.07 4.47 7.76
N LEU A 78 1.78 4.23 7.94
CA LEU A 78 1.20 3.94 9.26
C LEU A 78 1.93 2.76 9.91
N SER A 79 2.01 1.63 9.19
CA SER A 79 2.65 0.41 9.67
C SER A 79 4.14 0.60 9.94
N PHE A 80 4.82 1.30 9.02
CA PHE A 80 6.24 1.63 9.10
C PHE A 80 6.56 2.51 10.31
N ALA A 81 5.84 3.62 10.51
CA ALA A 81 6.07 4.53 11.63
C ALA A 81 5.76 3.86 12.96
N LYS A 82 4.70 3.06 13.03
CA LYS A 82 4.37 2.26 14.22
C LYS A 82 5.49 1.29 14.58
N PHE A 83 6.07 0.60 13.59
CA PHE A 83 7.20 -0.32 13.81
C PHE A 83 8.41 0.37 14.43
N TYR A 84 8.68 1.62 14.04
CA TYR A 84 9.72 2.44 14.66
C TYR A 84 9.33 3.11 15.98
N GLY A 85 8.16 2.78 16.54
CA GLY A 85 7.76 3.20 17.90
C GLY A 85 7.01 4.52 17.98
N HIS A 86 6.48 5.05 16.89
CA HIS A 86 5.64 6.26 16.92
C HIS A 86 4.32 5.97 17.63
N HIS A 87 4.23 6.35 18.91
CA HIS A 87 3.10 6.01 19.80
C HIS A 87 1.78 6.70 19.46
N ASP A 88 1.82 7.81 18.71
CA ASP A 88 0.65 8.53 18.21
C ASP A 88 0.02 7.86 16.97
N ILE A 89 0.69 6.85 16.40
CA ILE A 89 0.21 6.07 15.26
C ILE A 89 -0.62 4.87 15.74
N LEU A 90 -1.93 4.98 15.54
CA LEU A 90 -2.91 3.92 15.79
C LEU A 90 -3.19 3.14 14.50
N GLU A 91 -3.46 1.84 14.62
CA GLU A 91 -3.88 0.99 13.49
C GLU A 91 -5.39 1.14 13.28
N ASP A 92 -5.80 2.28 12.73
CA ASP A 92 -7.20 2.58 12.42
C ASP A 92 -7.37 3.47 11.18
N THR A 93 -8.59 3.46 10.63
CA THR A 93 -8.98 4.25 9.45
C THR A 93 -8.77 5.74 9.66
N LYS A 94 -8.91 6.23 10.90
CA LYS A 94 -8.75 7.66 11.19
C LYS A 94 -7.30 8.09 11.01
N THR A 95 -6.35 7.26 11.44
CA THR A 95 -4.92 7.50 11.30
C THR A 95 -4.49 7.37 9.86
N GLU A 96 -4.95 6.33 9.15
CA GLU A 96 -4.75 6.15 7.72
C GLU A 96 -5.20 7.39 6.92
N MET A 97 -6.43 7.86 7.15
CA MET A 97 -6.97 9.02 6.42
C MET A 97 -6.30 10.34 6.83
N ARG A 98 -5.82 10.46 8.07
CA ARG A 98 -5.00 11.61 8.49
C ARG A 98 -3.69 11.65 7.70
N ILE A 99 -2.96 10.53 7.64
CA ILE A 99 -1.70 10.42 6.87
C ILE A 99 -1.96 10.69 5.39
N SER A 100 -3.06 10.14 4.84
CA SER A 100 -3.52 10.41 3.48
C SER A 100 -3.73 11.90 3.21
N GLN A 101 -4.36 12.62 4.14
CA GLN A 101 -4.56 14.06 4.03
C GLN A 101 -3.25 14.85 4.13
N GLU A 102 -2.36 14.47 5.05
CA GLU A 102 -1.05 15.11 5.26
C GLU A 102 -0.14 15.00 4.02
N MET A 103 -0.22 13.88 3.29
CA MET A 103 0.53 13.66 2.06
C MET A 103 -0.10 14.27 0.81
N GLY A 104 -1.38 14.64 0.87
CA GLY A 104 -2.13 15.03 -0.33
C GLY A 104 -2.42 13.84 -1.26
N THR A 105 -2.56 12.63 -0.70
CA THR A 105 -2.97 11.43 -1.44
C THR A 105 -4.28 11.70 -2.17
N ARG A 106 -4.33 11.30 -3.44
CA ARG A 106 -5.44 11.60 -4.35
C ARG A 106 -6.39 10.41 -4.42
N ASP A 107 -7.70 10.67 -4.42
CA ASP A 107 -8.72 9.62 -4.48
C ASP A 107 -8.92 9.08 -5.91
N MET A 108 -9.79 8.07 -6.07
CA MET A 108 -10.11 7.43 -7.35
C MET A 108 -10.75 8.37 -8.39
N ASN A 109 -11.17 9.58 -8.03
CA ASN A 109 -11.72 10.56 -8.98
C ASN A 109 -10.61 11.41 -9.64
N SER A 110 -9.38 11.33 -9.13
CA SER A 110 -8.20 11.95 -9.72
C SER A 110 -7.76 11.22 -10.99
N SER A 111 -7.16 11.95 -11.94
CA SER A 111 -6.47 11.33 -13.08
C SER A 111 -5.24 10.51 -12.67
N HIS A 112 -4.73 10.74 -11.45
CA HIS A 112 -3.61 10.03 -10.84
C HIS A 112 -3.96 9.73 -9.37
N PRO A 113 -4.66 8.61 -9.06
CA PRO A 113 -5.18 8.24 -7.71
C PRO A 113 -4.20 7.40 -6.87
N GLY A 114 -3.86 7.78 -5.61
CA GLY A 114 -2.71 7.23 -4.87
C GLY A 114 -1.76 8.28 -4.23
N THR A 115 -0.47 7.95 -4.06
CA THR A 115 0.57 8.81 -3.44
C THR A 115 1.89 8.70 -4.19
N LYS A 116 2.58 9.82 -4.41
CA LYS A 116 3.90 9.85 -5.07
C LYS A 116 5.04 9.61 -4.06
N PRO A 117 6.19 9.07 -4.48
CA PRO A 117 7.31 8.81 -3.58
C PRO A 117 7.82 10.06 -2.86
N GLU A 118 7.85 11.21 -3.54
CA GLU A 118 8.31 12.46 -2.94
C GLU A 118 7.37 12.91 -1.81
N GLU A 119 6.07 12.68 -1.95
CA GLU A 119 5.07 12.98 -0.90
C GLU A 119 5.31 12.10 0.34
N MET A 120 5.67 10.82 0.14
CA MET A 120 6.02 9.91 1.23
C MET A 120 7.32 10.32 1.94
N VAL A 121 8.34 10.73 1.19
CA VAL A 121 9.60 11.25 1.76
C VAL A 121 9.34 12.47 2.62
N VAL A 122 8.60 13.45 2.10
CA VAL A 122 8.26 14.68 2.85
C VAL A 122 7.51 14.34 4.13
N TRP A 123 6.57 13.39 4.09
CA TRP A 123 5.87 12.93 5.29
C TRP A 123 6.84 12.30 6.30
N LEU A 124 7.71 11.39 5.86
CA LEU A 124 8.71 10.77 6.72
C LEU A 124 9.64 11.81 7.38
N GLU A 125 10.15 12.76 6.62
CA GLU A 125 11.05 13.80 7.12
C GLU A 125 10.38 14.70 8.17
N ASN A 126 9.11 15.08 7.92
CA ASN A 126 8.29 15.85 8.85
C ASN A 126 7.94 15.08 10.12
N ASN A 127 7.95 13.75 10.05
CA ASN A 127 7.66 12.86 11.17
C ASN A 127 8.95 12.26 11.78
N GLY A 128 10.08 12.97 11.69
CA GLY A 128 11.27 12.62 12.46
C GLY A 128 12.16 11.54 11.87
N PHE A 129 11.96 11.16 10.62
CA PHE A 129 12.85 10.23 9.91
C PHE A 129 13.91 10.96 9.08
N ASP A 130 15.05 10.32 8.90
CA ASP A 130 16.02 10.60 7.83
C ASP A 130 15.69 9.66 6.67
N ALA A 131 15.09 10.20 5.61
CA ALA A 131 14.52 9.44 4.51
C ALA A 131 15.33 9.62 3.22
N ARG A 132 15.46 8.54 2.45
CA ARG A 132 16.18 8.50 1.18
C ARG A 132 15.32 7.80 0.14
N LEU A 133 15.01 8.53 -0.93
CA LEU A 133 14.35 8.03 -2.13
C LEU A 133 15.39 7.67 -3.19
N GLU A 134 15.25 6.49 -3.77
CA GLU A 134 16.12 5.99 -4.83
C GLU A 134 15.30 5.40 -5.98
N PHE A 135 15.87 5.52 -7.17
CA PHE A 135 15.40 4.91 -8.40
C PHE A 135 16.58 4.18 -9.06
N GLU A 136 16.34 3.13 -9.84
CA GLU A 136 17.37 2.38 -10.56
C GLU A 136 16.83 1.84 -11.89
N ASP A 137 17.43 2.27 -13.00
CA ASP A 137 16.94 2.03 -14.37
C ASP A 137 17.85 1.12 -15.21
N LYS A 138 19.03 0.74 -14.71
CA LYS A 138 20.04 -0.08 -15.41
C LYS A 138 19.57 -1.52 -15.61
N GLY A 139 18.76 -2.05 -14.69
CA GLY A 139 18.30 -3.43 -14.79
C GLY A 139 19.40 -4.46 -14.54
N ASP A 140 20.44 -4.09 -13.79
CA ASP A 140 21.65 -4.89 -13.56
C ASP A 140 21.60 -5.76 -12.28
N GLY A 141 20.44 -5.84 -11.64
CA GLY A 141 20.22 -6.54 -10.37
C GLY A 141 20.64 -5.74 -9.12
N SER A 142 21.31 -4.59 -9.27
CA SER A 142 21.85 -3.86 -8.13
C SER A 142 20.77 -3.34 -7.17
N ALA A 143 19.59 -2.97 -7.66
CA ALA A 143 18.47 -2.58 -6.79
C ALA A 143 17.96 -3.73 -5.93
N LEU A 144 17.88 -4.95 -6.48
CA LEU A 144 17.48 -6.12 -5.71
C LEU A 144 18.53 -6.47 -4.66
N GLN A 145 19.82 -6.35 -4.99
CA GLN A 145 20.90 -6.53 -4.02
C GLN A 145 20.79 -5.53 -2.87
N ARG A 146 20.56 -4.24 -3.16
CA ARG A 146 20.36 -3.22 -2.11
C ARG A 146 19.14 -3.51 -1.24
N LEU A 147 18.04 -3.95 -1.84
CA LEU A 147 16.83 -4.35 -1.11
C LEU A 147 17.13 -5.50 -0.14
N ARG A 148 17.85 -6.53 -0.60
CA ARG A 148 18.33 -7.64 0.25
C ARG A 148 19.22 -7.14 1.39
N ASP A 149 20.21 -6.31 1.08
CA ASP A 149 21.14 -5.76 2.07
C ASP A 149 20.41 -4.94 3.14
N ASN A 150 19.36 -4.19 2.77
CA ASN A 150 18.52 -3.47 3.71
C ASN A 150 17.78 -4.42 4.64
N ILE A 151 17.15 -5.47 4.12
CA ILE A 151 16.43 -6.48 4.91
C ILE A 151 17.38 -7.18 5.89
N GLY A 152 18.55 -7.64 5.42
CA GLY A 152 19.57 -8.27 6.28
C GLY A 152 20.14 -7.35 7.36
N ARG A 153 20.01 -6.02 7.19
CA ARG A 153 20.37 -5.01 8.19
C ARG A 153 19.21 -4.60 9.10
N GLY A 154 18.03 -5.19 8.93
CA GLY A 154 16.83 -4.84 9.69
C GLY A 154 16.22 -3.50 9.30
N ILE A 155 16.43 -3.05 8.06
CA ILE A 155 15.90 -1.78 7.53
C ILE A 155 14.72 -2.11 6.59
N PRO A 156 13.46 -1.92 7.03
CA PRO A 156 12.32 -2.07 6.14
C PRO A 156 12.42 -1.06 5.00
N THR A 157 12.08 -1.48 3.80
CA THR A 157 12.16 -0.63 2.61
C THR A 157 10.77 -0.50 2.01
N LEU A 158 10.26 0.72 1.92
CA LEU A 158 9.02 1.02 1.18
C LEU A 158 9.31 0.88 -0.31
N ILE A 159 8.46 0.17 -1.03
CA ILE A 159 8.60 -0.10 -2.45
C ILE A 159 7.31 0.26 -3.19
N GLU A 160 7.45 0.84 -4.38
CA GLU A 160 6.36 1.04 -5.33
C GLU A 160 6.61 0.16 -6.55
N TRP A 161 5.60 -0.60 -6.96
CA TRP A 161 5.69 -1.53 -8.08
C TRP A 161 4.35 -1.68 -8.82
N ILE A 162 4.37 -2.28 -10.01
CA ILE A 162 3.24 -2.24 -10.95
C ILE A 162 2.04 -3.10 -10.54
N ASP A 163 2.13 -3.85 -9.44
CA ASP A 163 0.97 -4.60 -8.97
C ASP A 163 -0.21 -3.63 -8.75
N LEU A 164 -1.42 -4.08 -9.05
CA LEU A 164 -2.62 -3.22 -9.07
C LEU A 164 -2.51 -1.97 -9.97
N SER A 165 -1.59 -1.96 -10.94
CA SER A 165 -1.22 -0.79 -11.78
C SER A 165 -0.45 0.31 -11.04
N GLY A 166 0.11 0.01 -9.87
CA GLY A 166 0.82 0.93 -9.00
C GLY A 166 0.43 0.68 -7.54
N HIS A 167 1.36 0.12 -6.76
CA HIS A 167 1.08 -0.31 -5.39
C HIS A 167 2.28 -0.07 -4.47
N TRP A 168 1.98 0.42 -3.25
CA TRP A 168 2.96 0.60 -2.19
C TRP A 168 2.87 -0.54 -1.18
N ALA A 169 4.03 -1.15 -0.90
CA ALA A 169 4.20 -2.15 0.16
C ALA A 169 5.54 -1.94 0.86
N ILE A 170 5.81 -2.71 1.92
CA ILE A 170 7.10 -2.69 2.62
C ILE A 170 7.79 -4.03 2.46
N ALA A 171 9.00 -4.03 1.90
CA ALA A 171 9.84 -5.21 1.88
C ALA A 171 10.37 -5.50 3.29
N VAL A 172 10.03 -6.68 3.81
CA VAL A 172 10.33 -7.09 5.20
C VAL A 172 11.02 -8.44 5.30
N GLY A 173 11.09 -9.21 4.23
CA GLY A 173 11.82 -10.47 4.25
C GLY A 173 12.29 -10.92 2.87
N TYR A 174 13.30 -11.78 2.87
CA TYR A 174 13.86 -12.38 1.67
C TYR A 174 14.25 -13.82 1.98
N ASP A 175 13.58 -14.78 1.35
CA ASP A 175 13.91 -16.20 1.40
C ASP A 175 14.82 -16.52 0.21
N TYR A 176 16.08 -16.86 0.50
CA TYR A 176 17.12 -17.20 -0.48
C TYR A 176 16.95 -18.59 -1.08
N ARG A 177 15.93 -19.35 -0.65
CA ARG A 177 15.50 -20.67 -1.15
C ARG A 177 16.63 -21.68 -1.30
N ASN A 178 17.46 -21.54 -2.33
CA ASN A 178 18.72 -22.25 -2.48
C ASN A 178 19.80 -21.40 -3.18
N ASP A 179 21.07 -21.58 -2.78
CA ASP A 179 22.22 -20.85 -3.35
C ASP A 179 22.48 -21.12 -4.85
N SER A 180 21.92 -22.20 -5.41
CA SER A 180 22.21 -22.62 -6.79
C SER A 180 21.30 -22.00 -7.84
N ASP A 181 20.16 -21.43 -7.42
CA ASP A 181 19.16 -20.84 -8.32
C ASP A 181 18.50 -19.61 -7.68
N PRO A 182 19.08 -18.40 -7.81
CA PRO A 182 18.46 -17.18 -7.29
C PRO A 182 17.15 -16.80 -8.01
N TRP A 183 16.74 -17.55 -9.04
CA TRP A 183 15.49 -17.30 -9.75
C TRP A 183 14.27 -17.80 -8.97
N ASP A 184 14.43 -18.68 -7.97
CA ASP A 184 13.32 -19.18 -7.15
C ASP A 184 13.12 -18.41 -5.83
N ASP A 185 14.06 -17.52 -5.48
CA ASP A 185 14.00 -16.60 -4.33
C ASP A 185 12.62 -15.96 -4.14
N VAL A 186 12.24 -15.72 -2.89
CA VAL A 186 10.95 -15.15 -2.52
C VAL A 186 11.14 -13.88 -1.70
N LEU A 187 10.51 -12.79 -2.14
CA LEU A 187 10.39 -11.54 -1.41
C LEU A 187 9.11 -11.56 -0.57
N ILE A 188 9.22 -11.18 0.69
CA ILE A 188 8.11 -11.11 1.65
C ILE A 188 7.82 -9.63 1.90
N LEU A 189 6.55 -9.27 1.76
CA LEU A 189 6.06 -7.91 1.86
C LEU A 189 5.11 -7.79 3.06
N ALA A 190 5.23 -6.72 3.83
CA ALA A 190 4.13 -6.23 4.63
C ALA A 190 3.24 -5.40 3.68
N ASP A 191 2.08 -5.96 3.34
CA ASP A 191 1.24 -5.52 2.23
C ASP A 191 -0.10 -4.93 2.72
N PRO A 192 -0.34 -3.62 2.52
CA PRO A 192 -1.58 -2.99 2.95
C PRO A 192 -2.81 -3.43 2.13
N TYR A 193 -2.62 -4.09 0.98
CA TYR A 193 -3.69 -4.63 0.14
C TYR A 193 -3.65 -6.16 0.07
N ASP A 194 -3.35 -6.79 1.20
CA ASP A 194 -3.28 -8.25 1.35
C ASP A 194 -4.68 -8.89 1.28
N ARG A 195 -5.13 -9.17 0.05
CA ARG A 195 -6.48 -9.66 -0.25
C ARG A 195 -6.51 -10.87 -1.19
N TYR A 196 -5.36 -11.35 -1.64
CA TYR A 196 -5.27 -12.30 -2.77
C TYR A 196 -4.62 -13.64 -2.46
N ASP A 197 -4.30 -13.92 -1.20
CA ASP A 197 -3.60 -15.14 -0.77
C ASP A 197 -4.41 -15.99 0.24
N ASP A 198 -5.73 -15.79 0.32
CA ASP A 198 -6.63 -16.39 1.31
C ASP A 198 -6.42 -15.91 2.78
N TYR A 199 -5.40 -15.10 3.09
CA TYR A 199 -5.06 -14.65 4.44
C TYR A 199 -4.81 -13.14 4.51
N CYS A 200 -5.78 -12.37 4.99
CA CYS A 200 -5.63 -10.92 5.19
C CYS A 200 -4.89 -10.62 6.51
N ASP A 201 -3.68 -11.15 6.67
CA ASP A 201 -2.86 -11.00 7.88
C ASP A 201 -1.76 -9.95 7.78
N GLY A 202 -1.75 -9.22 6.65
CA GLY A 202 -0.88 -8.08 6.39
C GLY A 202 0.45 -8.46 5.78
N TYR A 203 0.56 -9.68 5.23
CA TYR A 203 1.74 -10.16 4.56
C TYR A 203 1.38 -10.76 3.21
N SER A 204 2.14 -10.40 2.18
CA SER A 204 2.11 -11.08 0.90
C SER A 204 3.52 -11.56 0.53
N PHE A 205 3.60 -12.41 -0.49
CA PHE A 205 4.87 -12.90 -1.01
C PHE A 205 4.88 -12.90 -2.53
N VAL A 206 6.06 -12.70 -3.10
CA VAL A 206 6.26 -12.71 -4.55
C VAL A 206 7.63 -13.29 -4.88
N ASN A 207 7.73 -14.02 -5.98
CA ASN A 207 9.03 -14.44 -6.49
C ASN A 207 9.91 -13.19 -6.76
N ALA A 208 11.12 -13.16 -6.21
CA ALA A 208 11.98 -11.98 -6.21
C ALA A 208 12.38 -11.55 -7.63
N ASN A 209 12.61 -12.52 -8.53
CA ASN A 209 12.90 -12.21 -9.93
C ASN A 209 11.67 -11.64 -10.65
N ARG A 210 10.49 -12.23 -10.47
CA ARG A 210 9.23 -11.69 -11.02
C ARG A 210 9.01 -10.26 -10.53
N PHE A 211 9.17 -10.04 -9.23
CA PHE A 211 9.11 -8.70 -8.64
C PHE A 211 10.09 -7.76 -9.32
N TYR A 212 11.37 -8.14 -9.47
CA TYR A 212 12.39 -7.29 -10.09
C TYR A 212 11.97 -6.81 -11.49
N TRP A 213 11.39 -7.67 -12.33
CA TRP A 213 10.93 -7.25 -13.66
C TRP A 213 9.60 -6.49 -13.67
N MET A 214 8.85 -6.55 -12.57
CA MET A 214 7.61 -5.80 -12.33
C MET A 214 7.82 -4.54 -11.47
N TRP A 215 9.07 -4.27 -11.05
CA TRP A 215 9.38 -3.19 -10.12
C TRP A 215 9.55 -1.86 -10.86
N PHE A 216 8.42 -1.30 -11.27
CA PHE A 216 8.30 0.01 -11.90
C PHE A 216 6.91 0.60 -11.67
N ASP A 217 6.77 1.90 -11.86
CA ASP A 217 5.47 2.57 -11.99
C ASP A 217 5.30 3.09 -13.42
N ALA A 218 4.16 2.77 -14.05
CA ALA A 218 3.84 3.18 -15.41
C ALA A 218 2.76 4.26 -15.54
N LEU A 219 2.11 4.66 -14.45
CA LEU A 219 0.93 5.52 -14.47
C LEU A 219 1.13 6.88 -13.79
N TYR A 220 2.09 7.01 -12.87
CA TYR A 220 2.15 8.14 -11.95
C TYR A 220 3.04 9.30 -12.36
N PHE A 221 4.06 8.96 -13.11
CA PHE A 221 5.09 9.88 -13.50
C PHE A 221 4.90 10.22 -14.97
N ASP A 222 5.27 11.44 -15.36
CA ASP A 222 5.30 11.81 -16.78
C ASP A 222 6.19 10.85 -17.62
N ASN A 223 7.04 10.05 -16.95
CA ASN A 223 7.85 8.97 -17.51
C ASN A 223 7.92 7.79 -16.54
N THR A 224 7.98 6.54 -17.03
CA THR A 224 8.16 5.35 -16.18
C THR A 224 9.33 5.49 -15.21
N THR A 225 9.08 5.25 -13.92
CA THR A 225 10.13 5.14 -12.89
C THR A 225 10.41 3.68 -12.61
N TRP A 226 11.68 3.34 -12.41
CA TRP A 226 12.12 1.97 -12.19
C TRP A 226 12.68 1.82 -10.79
N ARG A 227 12.24 0.75 -10.12
CA ARG A 227 12.81 0.25 -8.86
C ARG A 227 12.80 1.29 -7.76
N THR A 228 11.69 2.02 -7.69
CA THR A 228 11.41 3.01 -6.66
C THR A 228 11.50 2.36 -5.28
N MET A 229 12.40 2.88 -4.46
CA MET A 229 12.53 2.49 -3.05
C MET A 229 12.71 3.70 -2.16
N ILE A 230 12.08 3.65 -0.99
CA ILE A 230 12.31 4.60 0.09
C ILE A 230 12.84 3.83 1.29
N THR A 231 14.01 4.24 1.76
CA THR A 231 14.53 3.83 3.07
C THR A 231 14.42 5.01 4.03
N ALA A 232 14.12 4.71 5.29
CA ALA A 232 14.05 5.73 6.32
C ALA A 232 14.42 5.14 7.68
N ILE A 233 15.14 5.91 8.48
CA ILE A 233 15.50 5.58 9.86
C ILE A 233 15.16 6.77 10.77
N PRO A 234 14.79 6.55 12.04
CA PRO A 234 14.57 7.65 12.97
C PRO A 234 15.82 8.55 13.07
N LYS A 235 15.62 9.87 13.04
CA LYS A 235 16.69 10.84 13.29
C LYS A 235 17.25 10.59 14.68
N ARG A 236 18.58 10.62 14.80
CA ARG A 236 19.23 10.58 16.11
C ARG A 236 18.94 11.89 16.83
N GLU A 237 18.42 11.80 18.05
CA GLU A 237 18.28 12.93 18.98
C GLU A 237 19.65 13.53 19.35
#